data_AF-A0A7V9U095-F1
#
_entry.id   AF-A0A7V9U095-F1
#
_cell.length_a   1.000
_cell.length_b   1.000
_cell.length_c   1.000
_cell.angle_alpha   90.00
_cell.angle_beta   90.00
_cell.angle_gamma   90.00
#
_symmetry.space_group_name_H-M   'P 1'
#
loop_
_entity.id
_entity.type
_entity.pdbx_description
1 polymer ?
#
loop_
_entity_poly.entity_id
_entity_poly.type
_entity_poly.pdbx_seq_one_letter_code
_entity_poly.pdbx_strand_id
1 'polypeptide(L)' 'MNTSFLDAAQSEFDDAIDYYDEQRPGLGSEFAEEVEEALERINHYPEAWSSLSPRVRRCVINRFPYGVLYEV' A
#
# COMPACT_ATOMS: atom_id res chain seq x y z
N MET A 1 -5.80 5.63 14.13
CA MET A 1 -4.99 6.59 13.34
C MET A 1 -5.76 6.84 12.05
N ASN A 2 -5.86 8.08 11.56
CA ASN A 2 -6.61 8.35 10.34
C ASN A 2 -5.63 8.36 9.16
N THR A 3 -5.71 7.36 8.28
CA THR A 3 -4.88 7.28 7.08
C THR A 3 -5.52 8.13 5.98
N SER A 4 -4.73 8.88 5.22
CA SER A 4 -5.22 9.63 4.07
C SER A 4 -4.26 9.44 2.91
N PHE A 5 -4.82 9.18 1.74
CA PHE A 5 -4.06 8.99 0.51
C PHE A 5 -3.79 10.35 -0.12
N LEU A 6 -2.60 10.51 -0.69
CA LEU A 6 -2.34 11.57 -1.66
C LEU A 6 -3.05 11.21 -2.97
N ASP A 7 -3.47 12.21 -3.74
CA ASP A 7 -4.14 11.98 -5.03
C ASP A 7 -3.32 11.05 -5.94
N ALA A 8 -1.99 11.24 -5.99
CA ALA A 8 -1.10 10.37 -6.76
C ALA A 8 -1.09 8.94 -6.23
N ALA A 9 -1.11 8.74 -4.91
CA ALA A 9 -1.13 7.41 -4.31
C ALA A 9 -2.47 6.70 -4.53
N GLN A 10 -3.57 7.44 -4.54
CA GLN A 10 -4.89 6.90 -4.89
C GLN A 10 -4.92 6.46 -6.36
N SER A 11 -4.44 7.29 -7.29
CA SER A 11 -4.38 6.90 -8.70
C SER A 11 -3.48 5.69 -8.94
N GLU A 12 -2.29 5.63 -8.31
CA GLU A 12 -1.40 4.47 -8.41
C GLU A 12 -2.04 3.19 -7.86
N PHE A 13 -2.86 3.31 -6.81
CA PHE A 13 -3.58 2.19 -6.23
C PHE A 13 -4.70 1.68 -7.14
N ASP A 14 -5.51 2.59 -7.69
CA ASP A 14 -6.60 2.27 -8.60
C ASP A 14 -6.05 1.63 -9.90
N ASP A 15 -5.00 2.21 -10.49
CA ASP A 15 -4.33 1.67 -11.67
C ASP A 15 -3.78 0.25 -11.45
N ALA A 16 -3.25 -0.03 -10.25
CA ALA A 16 -2.73 -1.35 -9.90
C ALA A 16 -3.86 -2.38 -9.71
N ILE A 17 -5.00 -1.99 -9.13
CA ILE A 17 -6.18 -2.85 -9.02
C ILE A 17 -6.66 -3.23 -10.43
N ASP A 18 -6.87 -2.24 -11.30
CA ASP A 18 -7.34 -2.45 -12.65
C ASP A 18 -6.39 -3.35 -13.44
N TYR A 19 -5.08 -3.07 -13.38
CA TYR A 19 -4.06 -3.89 -14.03
C TYR A 19 -4.12 -5.35 -13.60
N TYR A 20 -4.23 -5.63 -12.29
CA TYR A 20 -4.24 -7.00 -11.80
C TYR A 20 -5.54 -7.72 -12.12
N ASP A 21 -6.69 -7.03 -12.07
CA ASP A 21 -7.98 -7.62 -12.42
C ASP A 21 -8.07 -7.97 -13.92
N GLU A 22 -7.45 -7.17 -14.79
CA GLU A 22 -7.29 -7.49 -16.22
C GLU A 22 -6.46 -8.76 -16.45
N GLN A 23 -5.44 -9.02 -15.63
CA GLN A 23 -4.64 -10.26 -15.75
C GLN A 23 -5.42 -11.50 -15.30
N ARG A 24 -6.22 -11.36 -14.25
CA ARG A 24 -7.06 -12.43 -13.71
C ARG A 24 -8.21 -11.80 -12.91
N PRO A 25 -9.47 -12.12 -13.25
CA PRO A 25 -10.61 -11.66 -12.47
C PRO A 25 -10.46 -12.02 -10.98
N GLY A 26 -10.62 -11.02 -10.11
CA GLY A 26 -10.47 -11.12 -8.65
C GLY A 26 -9.08 -10.79 -8.14
N LEU A 27 -8.04 -10.78 -8.99
CA LEU A 27 -6.67 -10.52 -8.52
C LEU A 27 -6.46 -9.07 -8.09
N GLY A 28 -7.20 -8.11 -8.67
CA GLY A 28 -7.20 -6.73 -8.21
C GLY A 28 -7.79 -6.58 -6.80
N SER A 29 -8.83 -7.36 -6.47
CA SER A 29 -9.38 -7.41 -5.11
C SER A 29 -8.37 -8.00 -4.12
N GLU A 30 -7.69 -9.09 -4.51
CA GLU A 30 -6.64 -9.68 -3.68
C GLU A 30 -5.44 -8.74 -3.47
N PHE A 31 -5.14 -7.87 -4.44
CA PHE A 31 -4.15 -6.80 -4.28
C PHE A 31 -4.62 -5.72 -3.29
N ALA A 32 -5.87 -5.28 -3.40
CA ALA A 32 -6.46 -4.31 -2.48
C ALA A 32 -6.44 -4.79 -1.02
N GLU A 33 -6.79 -6.07 -0.78
CA GLU A 33 -6.75 -6.69 0.55
C GLU A 33 -5.32 -6.68 1.13
N GLU A 34 -4.30 -7.04 0.35
CA GLU A 34 -2.90 -7.01 0.79
C GLU A 34 -2.40 -5.61 1.15
N VAL A 35 -2.87 -4.58 0.41
CA VAL A 35 -2.57 -3.18 0.72
C VAL A 35 -3.28 -2.76 2.00
N GLU A 36 -4.55 -3.11 2.19
CA GLU A 36 -5.31 -2.83 3.41
C GLU A 36 -4.62 -3.44 4.64
N GLU A 37 -4.21 -4.71 4.58
CA GLU A 37 -3.44 -5.33 5.65
C GLU A 37 -2.12 -4.59 5.94
N ALA A 38 -1.43 -4.08 4.91
CA ALA A 38 -0.23 -3.27 5.11
C ALA A 38 -0.55 -1.97 5.83
N LEU A 39 -1.65 -1.30 5.49
CA LEU A 39 -2.10 -0.07 6.17
C LEU A 39 -2.49 -0.34 7.62
N GLU A 40 -3.17 -1.45 7.90
CA GLU A 40 -3.47 -1.86 9.27
C GLU A 40 -2.20 -2.05 10.09
N ARG A 41 -1.20 -2.74 9.54
CA ARG A 41 0.11 -2.90 10.18
C ARG A 41 0.77 -1.54 10.42
N ILE A 42 0.76 -0.64 9.42
CA ILE A 42 1.31 0.72 9.56
C ILE A 42 0.60 1.49 10.67
N ASN A 43 -0.73 1.43 10.73
CA ASN A 43 -1.51 2.12 11.75
C ASN A 43 -1.24 1.60 13.17
N HIS A 44 -0.94 0.30 13.32
CA HIS A 44 -0.57 -0.28 14.62
C HIS A 44 0.87 0.05 15.01
N TYR A 45 1.80 0.10 14.04
CA TYR A 45 3.23 0.26 14.29
C TYR A 45 3.89 1.30 13.36
N PRO A 46 3.48 2.58 13.40
CA PRO A 46 3.86 3.58 12.39
C PRO A 46 5.37 3.82 12.26
N GLU A 47 6.16 3.42 13.25
CA GLU A 47 7.62 3.58 13.25
C GLU A 47 8.40 2.29 13.01
N ALA A 48 7.73 1.15 12.81
CA ALA A 48 8.38 -0.17 12.71
C ALA A 48 9.17 -0.39 11.42
N TRP A 49 8.89 0.37 10.35
CA TRP A 49 9.57 0.20 9.07
C TRP A 49 10.73 1.15 8.90
N SER A 50 11.81 0.65 8.29
CA SER A 50 13.01 1.41 7.96
C SER A 50 12.67 2.65 7.14
N SER A 51 13.19 3.78 7.59
CA SER A 51 13.08 5.06 6.90
C SER A 51 13.88 5.01 5.59
N LEU A 52 13.21 5.27 4.48
CA LEU A 52 13.84 5.46 3.17
C LEU A 52 14.46 6.87 3.07
N SER A 53 13.85 7.83 3.76
CA SER A 53 14.33 9.21 3.93
C SER A 53 13.97 9.69 5.35
N PRO A 54 14.38 10.90 5.79
CA PRO A 54 14.07 11.40 7.12
C PRO A 54 12.57 11.42 7.48
N ARG A 55 11.68 11.44 6.48
CA ARG A 55 10.22 11.53 6.66
C ARG A 55 9.43 10.39 6.03
N VAL A 56 10.03 9.65 5.09
CA VAL A 56 9.34 8.61 4.34
C VAL A 56 9.79 7.23 4.80
N ARG A 57 8.82 6.36 5.06
CA ARG A 57 9.00 4.94 5.40
C ARG A 57 8.38 4.07 4.32
N ARG A 58 8.89 2.85 4.17
CA ARG A 58 8.39 1.87 3.19
C ARG A 58 7.93 0.60 3.89
N CYS A 59 6.64 0.28 3.78
CA CYS A 59 6.10 -1.02 4.15
C CYS A 59 6.01 -1.90 2.90
N VAL A 60 6.63 -3.07 2.91
CA VAL A 60 6.53 -4.02 1.78
C VAL A 60 5.26 -4.86 1.93
N ILE A 61 4.55 -5.10 0.84
CA ILE A 61 3.47 -6.10 0.80
C ILE A 61 4.03 -7.47 0.45
N ASN A 62 3.41 -8.54 0.96
CA ASN A 62 4.01 -9.87 0.91
C ASN A 62 3.80 -10.55 -0.45
N ARG A 63 2.61 -10.38 -1.03
CA ARG A 63 2.16 -11.19 -2.16
C ARG A 63 2.37 -10.55 -3.53
N PHE A 64 2.57 -9.24 -3.55
CA PHE A 64 2.71 -8.45 -4.76
C PHE A 64 4.00 -7.63 -4.70
N PRO A 65 4.63 -7.31 -5.83
CA PRO A 65 5.92 -6.61 -5.88
C PRO A 65 5.79 -5.10 -5.62
N TYR A 66 4.96 -4.66 -4.67
CA TYR A 66 4.79 -3.24 -4.30
C TYR A 66 5.26 -2.97 -2.86
N GLY A 67 5.30 -1.69 -2.51
CA GLY A 67 5.39 -1.27 -1.12
C GLY A 67 4.68 0.06 -0.91
N VAL A 68 4.03 0.20 0.23
CA VAL A 68 3.36 1.43 0.65
C VAL A 68 4.41 2.39 1.18
N LEU A 69 4.51 3.56 0.54
CA LEU A 69 5.30 4.68 1.03
C LEU A 69 4.40 5.58 1.88
N TYR A 70 4.85 5.93 3.08
CA TYR A 70 4.05 6.75 4.00
C TYR A 70 4.93 7.66 4.87
N GLU A 71 4.29 8.68 5.43
CA GLU A 71 4.81 9.61 6.43
C GLU A 71 3.85 9.59 7.65
N VAL A 72 4.37 9.92 8.84
CA VAL A 72 3.64 9.93 10.12
C VAL A 72 3.41 11.37 10.58
#